data_AF-A0A2D7IIR5-F1
#
_entry.id   AF-A0A2D7IIR5-F1
#
_cell.length_a   1.000
_cell.length_b   1.000
_cell.length_c   1.000
_cell.angle_alpha   90.00
_cell.angle_beta   90.00
_cell.angle_gamma   90.00
#
_symmetry.space_group_name_H-M   'P 1'
#
loop_
_entity.id
_entity.type
_entity.pdbx_description
1 polymer ?
#
loop_
_entity_poly.entity_id
_entity_poly.type
_entity_poly.pdbx_seq_one_letter_code
_entity_poly.pdbx_strand_id
1 'polypeptide(L)'
;MRGQILNANRIFSIDVFRSISMILMIWVNDFWALISIPKWLKHAPAEEDYLGFSDLIFPWFLFAMGLSIPLAFSYRLKKGETKYILLRHIIFRSAALIIMGLFHMNMEMFSNEHSLITKPVFVLFCTTAFFMIWNDYSDNIKLNRPLFYSF
;
A
#
# COMPACT_ATOMS: atom_id res chain seq x y z
N MET A 1 28.22 -26.66 -9.77
CA MET A 1 26.76 -26.46 -9.82
C MET A 1 26.32 -25.80 -8.52
N ARG A 2 26.27 -24.46 -8.48
CA ARG A 2 26.00 -23.67 -7.26
C ARG A 2 24.51 -23.33 -7.18
N GLY A 3 23.92 -23.58 -6.02
CA GLY A 3 22.50 -23.63 -5.77
C GLY A 3 21.71 -22.42 -6.26
N GLN A 4 20.78 -22.68 -7.19
CA GLN A 4 19.58 -21.87 -7.35
C GLN A 4 18.67 -22.20 -6.17
N ILE A 5 18.83 -21.42 -5.10
CA ILE A 5 17.88 -21.38 -3.99
C ILE A 5 16.50 -21.08 -4.58
N LEU A 6 15.56 -21.98 -4.33
CA LEU A 6 14.16 -21.90 -4.70
C LEU A 6 13.53 -20.59 -4.20
N ASN A 7 13.60 -19.53 -5.01
CA ASN A 7 12.90 -18.28 -4.71
C ASN A 7 11.53 -18.31 -5.40
N ALA A 8 10.48 -18.18 -4.60
CA ALA A 8 9.12 -17.98 -5.09
C ALA A 8 9.13 -16.97 -6.25
N ASN A 9 8.42 -17.30 -7.32
CA ASN A 9 8.44 -16.67 -8.64
C ASN A 9 7.88 -15.21 -8.61
N ARG A 10 8.49 -14.35 -7.80
CA ARG A 10 8.18 -12.94 -7.60
C ARG A 10 8.95 -12.15 -8.64
N ILE A 11 8.24 -11.41 -9.49
CA ILE A 11 8.85 -10.61 -10.54
C ILE A 11 9.35 -9.31 -9.90
N PHE A 12 10.65 -9.31 -9.55
CA PHE A 12 11.31 -8.18 -8.90
C PHE A 12 11.10 -6.85 -9.65
N SER A 13 11.15 -6.87 -10.98
CA SER A 13 10.94 -5.67 -11.80
C SER A 13 9.57 -5.02 -11.57
N ILE A 14 8.51 -5.82 -11.37
CA ILE A 14 7.15 -5.31 -11.12
C ILE A 14 7.07 -4.70 -9.71
N ASP A 15 7.69 -5.35 -8.74
CA ASP A 15 7.72 -4.84 -7.37
C ASP A 15 8.47 -3.51 -7.25
N VAL A 16 9.61 -3.39 -7.94
CA VAL A 16 10.39 -2.14 -8.01
C VAL A 16 9.60 -1.06 -8.73
N PHE A 17 9.01 -1.36 -9.89
CA PHE A 17 8.19 -0.41 -10.65
C PHE A 17 7.00 0.12 -9.83
N ARG A 18 6.30 -0.77 -9.11
CA ARG A 18 5.21 -0.41 -8.20
C ARG A 18 5.68 0.50 -7.05
N SER A 19 6.83 0.20 -6.44
CA SER A 19 7.37 1.03 -5.36
C SER A 19 7.76 2.42 -5.86
N ILE A 20 8.38 2.52 -7.05
CA ILE A 20 8.72 3.80 -7.67
C ILE A 20 7.45 4.60 -7.99
N SER A 21 6.42 3.99 -8.56
CA SER A 21 5.18 4.70 -8.89
C SER A 21 4.46 5.22 -7.63
N MET A 22 4.48 4.47 -6.51
CA MET A 22 3.96 4.96 -5.24
C MET A 22 4.73 6.16 -4.68
N ILE A 23 6.07 6.16 -4.77
CA ILE A 23 6.89 7.30 -4.34
C ILE A 23 6.59 8.53 -5.20
N LEU A 24 6.50 8.34 -6.51
CA LEU A 24 6.14 9.40 -7.45
C LEU A 24 4.75 9.97 -7.17
N MET A 25 3.77 9.14 -6.78
CA MET A 25 2.43 9.59 -6.39
C MET A 25 2.47 10.55 -5.19
N ILE A 26 3.25 10.24 -4.16
CA ILE A 26 3.41 11.14 -3.00
C ILE A 26 4.06 12.44 -3.46
N TRP A 27 5.15 12.35 -4.22
CA TRP A 27 5.90 13.51 -4.68
C TRP A 27 5.06 14.47 -5.54
N VAL A 28 4.28 13.92 -6.47
CA VAL A 28 3.41 14.71 -7.35
C VAL A 28 2.22 15.31 -6.61
N ASN A 29 1.67 14.60 -5.63
CA ASN A 29 0.61 15.12 -4.78
C ASN A 29 1.05 16.28 -3.88
N ASP A 30 2.36 16.55 -3.73
CA ASP A 30 2.84 17.72 -2.99
C ASP A 30 3.08 18.95 -3.89
N PHE A 31 2.91 18.85 -5.21
CA PHE A 31 3.14 19.95 -6.14
C PHE A 31 2.15 21.12 -6.01
N TRP A 32 1.00 20.93 -5.37
CA TRP A 32 0.09 22.06 -5.13
C TRP A 32 0.62 23.02 -4.05
N ALA A 33 1.48 22.55 -3.13
CA ALA A 33 2.06 23.35 -2.06
C ALA A 33 3.31 24.15 -2.48
N LEU A 34 3.89 23.84 -3.65
CA LEU A 34 5.11 24.47 -4.15
C LEU A 34 4.81 25.64 -5.10
N ILE A 35 5.42 26.78 -4.81
CA ILE A 35 5.39 27.99 -5.65
C ILE A 35 6.50 27.84 -6.71
N SER A 36 6.25 28.26 -7.96
CA SER A 36 7.23 28.27 -9.08
C SER A 36 7.71 26.92 -9.65
N ILE A 37 6.79 25.96 -9.85
CA ILE A 37 7.10 24.69 -10.53
C ILE A 37 6.91 24.83 -12.05
N PRO A 38 7.79 24.21 -12.88
CA PRO A 38 7.61 24.18 -14.32
C PRO A 38 6.24 23.64 -14.74
N LYS A 39 5.61 24.28 -15.74
CA LYS A 39 4.26 23.92 -16.26
C LYS A 39 4.13 22.43 -16.63
N TRP A 40 5.19 21.82 -17.16
CA TRP A 40 5.21 20.41 -17.60
C TRP A 40 5.10 19.38 -16.47
N LEU A 41 5.36 19.80 -15.23
CA LEU A 41 5.36 18.93 -14.07
C LEU A 41 3.98 18.91 -13.37
N LYS A 42 3.17 19.95 -13.56
CA LYS A 42 1.80 20.06 -13.03
C LYS A 42 0.77 19.38 -13.94
N HIS A 43 -0.44 19.14 -13.41
CA HIS A 43 -1.58 18.70 -14.22
C HIS A 43 -1.88 19.73 -15.31
N ALA A 44 -2.18 19.25 -16.50
CA ALA A 44 -2.60 20.13 -17.58
C ALA A 44 -3.97 20.79 -17.24
N PRO A 45 -4.11 22.11 -17.38
CA PRO A 45 -5.41 22.76 -17.27
C PRO A 45 -6.31 22.33 -18.44
N ALA A 46 -7.62 22.24 -18.21
CA ALA A 46 -8.60 21.71 -19.16
C ALA A 46 -8.68 22.45 -20.52
N GLU A 47 -8.10 23.65 -20.62
CA GLU A 47 -8.10 24.47 -21.83
C GLU A 47 -6.79 24.37 -22.65
N GLU A 48 -5.76 23.70 -22.14
CA GLU A 48 -4.50 23.47 -22.87
C GLU A 48 -4.36 21.98 -23.24
N ASP A 49 -4.02 21.69 -24.50
CA ASP A 49 -3.82 20.33 -25.03
C ASP A 49 -2.43 19.80 -24.61
N TYR A 50 -2.24 19.64 -23.30
CA TYR A 50 -0.98 19.22 -22.68
C TYR A 50 -1.20 17.98 -21.80
N LEU A 51 -0.14 17.19 -21.59
CA LEU A 51 -0.12 16.05 -20.67
C LEU A 51 0.94 16.32 -19.62
N GLY A 52 0.48 16.55 -18.38
CA GLY A 52 1.36 16.71 -17.24
C GLY A 52 2.14 15.42 -16.97
N PHE A 53 3.39 15.53 -16.53
CA PHE A 53 4.12 14.37 -15.98
C PHE A 53 3.32 13.69 -14.86
N SER A 54 2.57 14.49 -14.10
CA SER A 54 1.61 14.05 -13.09
C SER A 54 0.57 13.05 -13.62
N ASP A 55 0.07 13.29 -14.83
CA ASP A 55 -1.04 12.54 -15.43
C ASP A 55 -0.60 11.14 -15.89
N LEU A 56 0.71 10.91 -16.06
CA LEU A 56 1.28 9.62 -16.47
C LEU A 56 1.48 8.64 -15.30
N ILE A 57 1.65 9.17 -14.08
CA ILE A 57 1.97 8.35 -12.89
C ILE A 57 0.79 7.49 -12.48
N PHE A 58 -0.43 8.02 -12.59
CA PHE A 58 -1.64 7.27 -12.27
C PHE A 58 -1.84 6.04 -13.17
N PRO A 59 -1.77 6.16 -14.52
CA PRO A 59 -1.74 5.01 -15.43
C PRO A 59 -0.62 4.01 -15.13
N TRP A 60 0.58 4.47 -14.80
CA TRP A 60 1.69 3.58 -14.45
C TRP A 60 1.40 2.75 -13.18
N PHE A 61 0.80 3.37 -12.18
CA PHE A 61 0.37 2.66 -10.98
C PHE A 61 -0.70 1.60 -11.27
N LEU A 62 -1.74 1.95 -12.06
CA LEU A 62 -2.78 1.01 -12.45
C LEU A 62 -2.22 -0.16 -13.26
N PHE A 63 -1.26 0.08 -14.15
CA PHE A 63 -0.57 -0.98 -14.89
C PHE A 63 0.19 -1.92 -13.94
N ALA A 64 0.96 -1.39 -12.98
CA ALA A 64 1.67 -2.18 -12.00
C ALA A 64 0.71 -3.06 -11.17
N MET A 65 -0.36 -2.46 -10.65
CA MET A 65 -1.38 -3.15 -9.85
C MET A 65 -2.12 -4.22 -10.66
N GLY A 66 -2.46 -3.91 -11.91
CA GLY A 66 -3.11 -4.83 -12.84
C GLY A 66 -2.30 -6.08 -13.13
N LEU A 67 -0.97 -5.99 -13.14
CA LEU A 67 -0.08 -7.15 -13.29
C LEU A 67 0.17 -7.89 -11.97
N SER A 68 0.27 -7.18 -10.84
CA SER A 68 0.58 -7.78 -9.54
C SER A 68 -0.54 -8.71 -9.01
N ILE A 69 -1.81 -8.33 -9.18
CA ILE A 69 -2.97 -9.08 -8.67
C ILE A 69 -3.10 -10.48 -9.30
N PRO A 70 -3.19 -10.64 -10.64
CA PRO A 70 -3.35 -11.95 -11.26
C PRO A 70 -2.13 -12.84 -11.03
N LEU A 71 -0.91 -12.27 -11.05
CA LEU A 71 0.31 -13.02 -10.78
C LEU A 71 0.33 -13.60 -9.35
N ALA A 72 -0.05 -12.80 -8.36
CA ALA A 72 -0.17 -13.24 -6.96
C ALA A 72 -1.26 -14.31 -6.80
N PHE A 73 -2.39 -14.15 -7.51
CA PHE A 73 -3.50 -15.11 -7.49
C PHE A 73 -3.10 -16.45 -8.12
N SER A 74 -2.50 -16.45 -9.31
CA SER A 74 -2.02 -17.65 -10.00
C SER A 74 -0.98 -18.42 -9.19
N TYR A 75 -0.11 -17.73 -8.46
CA TYR A 75 0.86 -18.37 -7.58
C TYR A 75 0.19 -19.09 -6.39
N ARG A 76 -0.77 -18.44 -5.72
CA ARG A 76 -1.49 -19.03 -4.57
C ARG A 76 -2.40 -20.19 -4.97
N LEU A 77 -3.00 -20.13 -6.16
CA LEU A 77 -3.73 -21.28 -6.73
C LEU A 77 -2.81 -22.48 -6.98
N LYS A 78 -1.61 -22.26 -7.54
CA LYS A 78 -0.62 -23.34 -7.74
C LYS A 78 -0.15 -23.98 -6.44
N LYS A 79 -0.23 -23.25 -5.32
CA LYS A 79 0.13 -23.72 -3.98
C LYS A 79 -0.99 -24.54 -3.30
N GLY A 80 -2.15 -24.70 -3.94
CA GLY A 80 -3.28 -25.47 -3.41
C GLY A 80 -4.09 -24.76 -2.33
N GLU A 81 -3.92 -23.46 -2.14
CA GLU A 81 -4.73 -22.71 -1.19
C GLU A 81 -6.18 -22.57 -1.67
N THR A 82 -7.13 -22.74 -0.75
CA THR A 82 -8.56 -22.57 -1.03
C THR A 82 -8.85 -21.14 -1.48
N LYS A 83 -9.42 -20.99 -2.68
CA LYS A 83 -9.79 -19.69 -3.28
C LYS A 83 -10.56 -18.77 -2.32
N TYR A 84 -11.42 -19.35 -1.49
CA TYR A 84 -12.20 -18.63 -0.47
C TYR A 84 -11.35 -17.95 0.61
N ILE A 85 -10.26 -18.59 1.06
CA ILE A 85 -9.37 -18.04 2.10
C ILE A 85 -8.62 -16.83 1.55
N LEU A 86 -8.14 -16.94 0.30
CA LEU A 86 -7.48 -15.86 -0.43
C LEU A 86 -8.42 -14.66 -0.64
N LEU A 87 -9.65 -14.91 -1.10
CA LEU A 87 -10.64 -13.87 -1.34
C LEU A 87 -11.04 -13.15 -0.05
N ARG A 88 -11.29 -13.90 1.04
CA ARG A 88 -11.55 -13.33 2.37
C ARG A 88 -10.40 -12.44 2.85
N HIS A 89 -9.16 -12.87 2.66
CA HIS A 89 -7.99 -12.09 3.04
C HIS A 89 -7.90 -10.78 2.26
N ILE A 90 -8.13 -10.81 0.94
CA ILE A 90 -8.13 -9.61 0.09
C ILE A 90 -9.24 -8.65 0.52
N ILE A 91 -10.47 -9.14 0.71
CA ILE A 91 -11.61 -8.32 1.13
C ILE A 91 -11.33 -7.65 2.47
N PHE A 92 -10.82 -8.39 3.46
CA PHE A 92 -10.52 -7.82 4.77
C PHE A 92 -9.43 -6.73 4.69
N ARG A 93 -8.37 -6.97 3.91
CA ARG A 93 -7.32 -5.97 3.66
C ARG A 93 -7.87 -4.72 2.98
N SER A 94 -8.70 -4.88 1.94
CA SER A 94 -9.32 -3.77 1.22
C SER A 94 -10.27 -2.98 2.13
N ALA A 95 -11.12 -3.66 2.89
CA ALA A 95 -12.04 -3.02 3.83
C ALA A 95 -11.28 -2.24 4.91
N ALA A 96 -10.21 -2.80 5.47
CA ALA A 96 -9.36 -2.12 6.45
C ALA A 96 -8.75 -0.82 5.89
N LEU A 97 -8.24 -0.85 4.64
CA LEU A 97 -7.70 0.34 3.98
C LEU A 97 -8.78 1.40 3.69
N ILE A 98 -9.97 0.99 3.26
CA ILE A 98 -11.09 1.91 3.00
C ILE A 98 -11.56 2.57 4.30
N ILE A 99 -11.78 1.78 5.36
CA ILE A 99 -12.21 2.27 6.66
C ILE A 99 -11.17 3.26 7.21
N MET A 100 -9.89 2.91 7.15
CA MET A 100 -8.81 3.78 7.59
C MET A 100 -8.77 5.09 6.79
N GLY A 101 -8.85 5.02 5.45
CA GLY A 101 -8.88 6.22 4.61
C GLY A 101 -10.08 7.12 4.89
N LEU A 102 -11.27 6.52 5.09
CA LEU A 102 -12.49 7.25 5.42
C LEU A 102 -12.36 8.00 6.75
N PHE A 103 -11.88 7.31 7.80
CA PHE A 103 -11.64 7.97 9.08
C PHE A 103 -10.63 9.09 8.94
N HIS A 104 -9.52 8.87 8.21
CA HIS A 104 -8.44 9.84 8.07
C HIS A 104 -8.86 11.11 7.31
N MET A 105 -9.60 10.96 6.20
CA MET A 105 -10.13 12.08 5.42
C MET A 105 -11.24 12.83 6.17
N ASN A 106 -12.09 12.11 6.91
CA ASN A 106 -13.17 12.75 7.67
C ASN A 106 -12.66 13.54 8.90
N MET A 107 -11.40 13.35 9.33
CA MET A 107 -10.81 14.12 10.44
C MET A 107 -10.67 15.61 10.14
N GLU A 108 -10.65 16.03 8.88
CA GLU A 108 -10.59 17.44 8.51
C GLU A 108 -11.88 18.18 8.87
N MET A 109 -13.03 17.50 8.83
CA MET A 109 -14.35 18.03 9.19
C MET A 109 -14.69 17.93 10.68
N PHE A 110 -13.74 17.55 11.53
CA PHE A 110 -13.99 17.38 12.96
C PHE A 110 -14.27 18.72 13.65
N SER A 111 -15.54 18.97 14.01
CA SER A 111 -15.96 20.14 14.77
C SER A 111 -15.72 19.92 16.28
N ASN A 112 -14.96 20.83 16.91
CA ASN A 112 -14.63 20.75 18.33
C ASN A 112 -15.83 20.99 19.26
N GLU A 113 -16.97 21.46 18.74
CA GLU A 113 -18.14 21.84 19.55
C GLU A 113 -19.07 20.66 19.92
N HIS A 114 -19.03 19.56 19.18
CA HIS A 114 -19.93 18.41 19.40
C HIS A 114 -19.22 17.11 19.76
N SER A 115 -17.89 17.13 19.92
CA SER A 115 -17.11 15.90 20.10
C SER A 115 -16.60 15.71 21.52
N LEU A 116 -16.72 14.48 22.02
CA LEU A 116 -16.27 14.05 23.35
C LEU A 116 -14.74 13.98 23.49
N ILE A 117 -13.99 14.02 22.38
CA ILE A 117 -12.54 13.76 22.32
C ILE A 117 -11.83 14.84 21.49
N THR A 118 -10.65 15.29 21.93
CA THR A 118 -9.83 16.26 21.19
C THR A 118 -9.26 15.64 19.90
N LYS A 119 -9.25 16.37 18.79
CA LYS A 119 -8.72 15.94 17.47
C LYS A 119 -7.41 15.13 17.53
N PRO A 120 -6.32 15.56 18.21
CA PRO A 120 -5.07 14.79 18.29
C PRO A 120 -5.22 13.42 18.97
N VAL A 121 -6.08 13.30 19.99
CA VAL A 121 -6.32 12.03 20.69
C VAL A 121 -7.04 11.05 19.76
N PHE A 122 -8.03 11.53 19.02
CA PHE A 122 -8.72 10.73 18.01
C PHE A 122 -7.78 10.24 16.90
N VAL A 123 -6.89 11.11 16.41
CA VAL A 123 -5.87 10.74 15.40
C VAL A 123 -4.95 9.64 15.91
N LEU A 124 -4.44 9.75 17.14
CA LEU A 124 -3.57 8.73 17.74
C LEU A 124 -4.30 7.39 17.90
N PHE A 125 -5.58 7.43 18.25
CA PHE A 125 -6.39 6.22 18.35
C PHE A 125 -6.60 5.54 16.99
N CYS A 126 -7.02 6.30 15.98
CA CYS A 126 -7.21 5.78 14.61
C CYS A 126 -5.91 5.22 14.02
N THR A 127 -4.78 5.91 14.22
CA THR A 127 -3.47 5.44 13.72
C THR A 127 -2.99 4.19 14.45
N THR A 128 -3.15 4.12 15.77
CA THR A 128 -2.81 2.91 16.55
C THR A 128 -3.68 1.72 16.16
N ALA A 129 -4.99 1.93 16.00
CA ALA A 129 -5.91 0.90 15.54
C ALA A 129 -5.53 0.36 14.16
N PHE A 130 -5.09 1.23 13.25
CA PHE A 130 -4.58 0.81 11.95
C PHE A 130 -3.33 -0.08 12.05
N PHE A 131 -2.35 0.31 12.87
CA PHE A 131 -1.17 -0.53 13.10
C PHE A 131 -1.56 -1.88 13.69
N MET A 132 -2.51 -1.95 14.63
CA MET A 132 -2.98 -3.21 15.20
C MET A 132 -3.69 -4.10 14.18
N ILE A 133 -4.56 -3.54 13.32
CA ILE A 133 -5.27 -4.31 12.28
C ILE A 133 -4.30 -4.93 11.27
N TRP A 134 -3.18 -4.23 11.01
CA TRP A 134 -2.18 -4.61 10.03
C TRP A 134 -1.00 -5.37 10.63
N ASN A 135 -0.91 -5.43 11.97
CA ASN A 135 0.12 -6.18 12.68
C ASN A 135 -0.11 -7.67 12.46
N ASP A 136 0.47 -8.16 11.37
CA ASP A 136 0.49 -9.56 11.00
C ASP A 136 1.48 -10.26 11.95
N TYR A 137 0.96 -10.77 13.05
CA TYR A 137 1.75 -11.57 13.98
C TYR A 137 2.14 -12.86 13.24
N SER A 138 3.41 -12.99 12.88
CA SER A 138 3.88 -14.21 12.26
C SER A 138 3.75 -15.35 13.27
N ASP A 139 2.88 -16.32 13.00
CA ASP A 139 2.78 -17.60 13.73
C ASP A 139 4.08 -18.45 13.66
N ASN A 140 5.18 -17.91 13.11
CA ASN A 140 6.50 -18.53 13.12
C ASN A 140 7.39 -18.05 14.27
N ILE A 141 6.83 -17.75 15.44
CA ILE A 141 7.55 -18.01 16.69
C ILE A 141 7.51 -19.53 16.91
N LYS A 142 8.24 -20.27 16.07
CA LYS A 142 8.64 -21.64 16.38
C LYS A 142 9.68 -21.56 17.48
N LEU A 143 9.21 -21.51 18.73
CA LEU A 143 9.97 -21.81 19.95
C LEU A 143 10.41 -23.29 19.92
N ASN A 144 11.33 -23.64 19.01
CA ASN A 144 12.02 -24.91 19.04
C ASN A 144 13.33 -24.84 18.24
N ARG A 145 14.37 -24.30 18.88
CA ARG A 145 15.74 -24.72 18.60
C ARG A 145 16.37 -25.09 19.94
N PRO A 146 16.63 -26.39 20.23
CA PRO A 146 17.47 -26.75 21.35
C PRO A 146 18.86 -26.16 21.09
N LEU A 147 19.25 -25.26 21.98
CA LEU A 147 20.49 -24.48 21.99
C LEU A 147 21.63 -25.38 22.50
N PHE A 148 21.83 -26.54 21.87
CA PHE A 148 22.77 -27.57 22.32
C PHE A 148 23.57 -28.18 21.16
N TYR A 149 24.56 -27.41 20.72
CA TYR A 149 25.84 -27.87 20.14
C TYR A 149 26.83 -26.81 20.66
N SER A 150 27.58 -26.95 21.76
CA SER A 150 28.60 -27.95 22.09
C SER A 150 29.35 -28.44 20.85
N PHE A 151 30.23 -27.59 20.31
CA PHE A 151 31.69 -27.70 20.46
C PHE A 151 32.32 -26.32 20.22
#